data_AF-G2ZQE0-F1
#
_entry.id   AF-G2ZQE0-F1
#
_cell.length_a   1.000
_cell.length_b   1.000
_cell.length_c   1.000
_cell.angle_alpha   90.00
_cell.angle_beta   90.00
_cell.angle_gamma   90.00
#
_symmetry.space_group_name_H-M   'P 1'
#
loop_
_entity.id
_entity.type
_entity.pdbx_description
1 polymer ?
#
loop_
_entity_poly.entity_id
_entity_poly.type
_entity_poly.pdbx_seq_one_letter_code
_entity_poly.pdbx_strand_id
1 'polypeptide(L)' 'MATRHEYAAIIVERSRRRTRVSANGPAAVRILDALANGAPSFEAAAFGAWIEGSVPIPDEVKVKKVTT' A
#
# COMPACT_ATOMS: atom_id res chain seq x y z
N MET A 1 6.49 13.12 25.12
CA MET A 1 7.22 12.20 24.21
C MET A 1 6.25 11.72 23.16
N ALA A 2 6.50 12.00 21.87
CA ALA A 2 5.59 11.60 20.80
C ALA A 2 6.18 10.38 20.08
N THR A 3 5.63 9.20 20.37
CA THR A 3 5.99 7.97 19.67
C THR A 3 5.24 7.96 18.34
N ARG A 4 5.94 8.24 17.24
CA ARG A 4 5.41 8.14 15.88
C ARG A 4 5.52 6.70 15.43
N HIS A 5 4.39 6.00 15.39
CA HIS A 5 4.28 4.72 14.71
C HIS A 5 3.55 4.94 13.37
N GLU A 6 4.31 4.97 12.27
CA GLU A 6 3.77 5.04 10.91
C GLU A 6 3.15 3.70 10.53
N TYR A 7 1.84 3.55 10.68
CA TYR A 7 1.11 2.35 10.26
C TYR A 7 0.05 2.59 9.17
N ALA A 8 0.13 3.68 8.41
CA ALA A 8 -0.72 3.86 7.24
C ALA A 8 0.09 4.45 6.09
N ALA A 9 0.57 3.60 5.18
CA ALA A 9 1.35 3.99 4.02
C ALA A 9 0.51 4.68 2.92
N ILE A 10 -0.82 4.69 3.06
CA ILE A 10 -1.78 5.26 2.11
C ILE A 10 -2.87 5.99 2.90
N ILE A 11 -3.18 7.23 2.50
CA ILE A 11 -4.25 8.08 3.02
C ILE A 11 -5.11 8.52 1.84
N VAL A 12 -6.43 8.30 1.93
CA VAL A 12 -7.39 8.73 0.91
C VAL A 12 -8.34 9.75 1.52
N GLU A 13 -8.28 10.99 1.04
CA GLU A 13 -9.16 12.08 1.45
C GLU A 13 -10.15 12.38 0.32
N ARG A 14 -11.44 12.21 0.58
CA ARG A 14 -12.50 12.54 -0.38
C ARG A 14 -13.28 13.77 0.08
N SER A 15 -13.35 14.77 -0.78
CA SER A 15 -14.21 15.94 -0.64
C SER A 15 -15.29 15.92 -1.72
N ARG A 16 -16.32 16.76 -1.56
CA ARG A 16 -17.44 16.90 -2.52
C ARG A 16 -17.01 17.20 -3.97
N ARG A 17 -15.79 17.70 -4.20
CA ARG A 17 -15.29 18.10 -5.53
C ARG A 17 -13.95 17.47 -5.92
N ARG A 18 -13.28 16.74 -5.02
CA ARG A 18 -11.92 16.25 -5.25
C ARG A 18 -11.63 15.04 -4.36
N THR A 19 -11.00 14.02 -4.93
CA THR A 19 -10.27 13.00 -4.16
C THR A 19 -8.78 13.35 -4.15
N ARG A 20 -8.15 13.21 -2.99
CA ARG A 20 -6.70 13.28 -2.82
C ARG A 20 -6.21 11.95 -2.24
N VAL A 21 -5.24 11.33 -2.89
CA VAL A 21 -4.55 10.15 -2.37
C VAL A 21 -3.13 10.57 -2.02
N SER A 22 -2.71 10.32 -0.78
CA SER A 22 -1.34 10.53 -0.32
C SER A 22 -0.78 9.18 0.06
N ALA A 23 0.36 8.79 -0.49
CA ALA A 23 1.03 7.54 -0.15
C ALA A 23 2.52 7.78 0.05
N ASN A 24 3.13 6.99 0.93
CA ASN A 24 4.53 7.12 1.30
C ASN A 24 5.27 5.80 1.10
N GLY A 25 6.57 5.90 0.81
CA GLY A 25 7.46 4.76 0.73
C GLY A 25 7.03 3.71 -0.31
N PRO A 26 7.13 2.40 0.01
CA PRO A 26 6.80 1.32 -0.92
C PRO A 26 5.37 1.37 -1.47
N ALA A 27 4.42 1.92 -0.73
CA ALA A 27 3.04 2.06 -1.19
C ALA A 27 2.91 3.07 -2.34
N ALA A 28 3.70 4.15 -2.33
CA ALA A 28 3.71 5.12 -3.42
C ALA A 28 4.19 4.46 -4.73
N VAL A 29 5.22 3.62 -4.66
CA VAL A 29 5.75 2.89 -5.81
C VAL A 29 4.70 1.95 -6.41
N ARG A 30 3.99 1.19 -5.57
CA ARG A 30 2.92 0.27 -6.02
C ARG A 30 1.74 1.00 -6.64
N ILE A 31 1.35 2.16 -6.10
CA ILE A 31 0.29 2.97 -6.69
C ILE A 31 0.71 3.49 -8.07
N LEU A 32 1.95 3.99 -8.20
CA LEU A 32 2.46 4.47 -9.48
C LEU A 32 2.55 3.34 -10.52
N ASP A 33 2.98 2.16 -10.11
CA ASP A 33 3.04 0.97 -10.97
C ASP A 33 1.63 0.54 -11.41
N ALA A 34 0.67 0.45 -10.49
CA ALA A 34 -0.72 0.12 -10.84
C ALA A 34 -1.34 1.14 -11.81
N LEU A 35 -1.05 2.43 -11.65
CA LEU A 35 -1.48 3.48 -12.58
C LEU A 35 -0.83 3.32 -13.96
N ALA A 36 0.47 3.03 -14.02
CA ALA A 36 1.19 2.79 -15.26
C ALA A 36 0.64 1.55 -16.00
N ASN A 37 0.17 0.55 -15.26
CA ASN A 37 -0.41 -0.68 -15.79
C ASN A 37 -1.94 -0.62 -16.02
N GLY A 38 -2.53 0.58 -16.03
CA GLY A 38 -3.91 0.78 -16.49
C GLY A 38 -4.98 0.74 -15.40
N ALA A 39 -4.63 1.00 -14.12
CA ALA A 39 -5.64 1.13 -13.08
C ALA A 39 -6.68 2.23 -13.43
N PRO A 40 -7.98 1.95 -13.24
CA PRO A 40 -9.06 2.83 -13.68
C PRO A 40 -9.17 4.14 -12.87
N SER A 41 -8.57 4.22 -11.68
CA SER A 41 -8.50 5.43 -10.87
C SER A 41 -7.36 5.40 -9.85
N PHE A 42 -7.04 6.56 -9.28
CA PHE A 42 -6.09 6.68 -8.17
C PHE A 42 -6.54 5.87 -6.95
N GLU A 43 -7.84 5.83 -6.65
CA GLU A 43 -8.38 5.02 -5.56
C GLU A 43 -8.27 3.51 -5.83
N ALA A 44 -8.46 3.06 -7.08
CA ALA A 44 -8.28 1.67 -7.44
C ALA A 44 -6.81 1.22 -7.30
N ALA A 45 -5.87 2.08 -7.73
CA ALA A 45 -4.44 1.84 -7.55
C ALA A 45 -4.04 1.83 -6.05
N ALA A 46 -4.57 2.77 -5.26
CA ALA A 46 -4.38 2.81 -3.81
C ALA A 46 -4.91 1.56 -3.10
N PHE A 47 -6.07 1.07 -3.51
CA PHE A 47 -6.67 -0.14 -2.98
C PHE A 47 -5.86 -1.39 -3.35
N GLY A 48 -5.39 -1.51 -4.60
CA GLY A 48 -4.52 -2.61 -5.03
C GLY A 48 -3.20 -2.65 -4.24
N ALA A 49 -2.55 -1.50 -4.08
CA ALA A 49 -1.32 -1.37 -3.29
C ALA A 49 -1.53 -1.73 -1.81
N TRP A 50 -2.69 -1.38 -1.25
CA TRP A 50 -3.07 -1.77 0.11
C TRP A 50 -3.27 -3.28 0.22
N ILE A 51 -4.02 -3.91 -0.70
CA ILE A 51 -4.24 -5.37 -0.72
C ILE A 51 -2.89 -6.10 -0.82
N GLU A 52 -2.04 -5.78 -1.78
CA GLU A 52 -0.71 -6.42 -1.89
C GLU A 52 0.17 -6.24 -0.65
N GLY A 53 -0.04 -5.17 0.11
CA GLY A 53 0.69 -4.92 1.36
C GLY A 53 0.07 -5.63 2.58
N SER A 54 -1.18 -6.05 2.48
CA SER A 54 -1.96 -6.64 3.58
C SER A 54 -2.29 -8.12 3.38
N VAL A 55 -2.06 -8.70 2.19
CA VAL A 55 -2.07 -10.14 1.99
C VAL A 55 -0.94 -10.74 2.86
N PRO A 56 -1.26 -11.57 3.87
CA PRO A 56 -0.25 -12.28 4.63
C PRO A 56 0.53 -13.17 3.66
N ILE A 57 1.85 -13.13 3.73
CA ILE A 57 2.68 -14.15 3.07
C ILE A 57 2.19 -15.51 3.60
N PRO A 58 1.69 -16.42 2.74
CA PRO A 58 1.27 -17.74 3.18
C PRO A 58 2.40 -18.39 3.98
N ASP A 59 2.08 -19.05 5.10
CA ASP A 59 3.10 -19.65 5.97
C ASP A 59 3.99 -20.66 5.21
N GLU A 60 3.51 -21.20 4.10
CA GLU A 60 4.24 -22.08 3.18
C GLU A 60 5.45 -21.40 2.50
N VAL A 61 5.46 -20.07 2.39
CA VAL A 61 6.53 -19.27 1.76
C VAL A 61 7.44 -18.63 2.81
N LYS A 62 7.14 -18.75 4.11
CA LYS A 62 8.08 -18.38 5.18
C LYS A 62 9.19 -19.41 5.20
N VAL A 63 10.21 -19.17 4.37
CA VAL A 63 11.46 -19.93 4.31
C VAL A 63 11.85 -20.35 5.72
N LYS A 64 11.90 -21.67 5.96
CA LYS A 64 12.48 -22.24 7.17
C LYS A 64 13.84 -21.58 7.34
N LYS A 65 13.98 -20.73 8.36
CA LYS A 65 15.29 -20.32 8.85
C LYS A 65 16.04 -21.62 9.18
N VAL A 66 16.94 -22.03 8.30
CA VAL A 66 17.92 -23.08 8.62
C VAL A 66 18.86 -22.42 9.60
N THR A 67 18.64 -22.70 10.88
CA THR A 67 19.60 -22.42 11.94
C THR A 67 20.84 -23.24 11.64
N THR A 68 21.97 -22.58 11.43
CA THR A 68 23.31 -23.16 11.57
C THR A 68 23.99 -22.44 12.72
#